data_AF-D8FCU5-F1
#
_entry.id   AF-D8FCU5-F1
#
_cell.length_a   1.000
_cell.length_b   1.000
_cell.length_c   1.000
_cell.angle_alpha   90.00
_cell.angle_beta   90.00
_cell.angle_gamma   90.00
#
_symmetry.space_group_name_H-M   'P 1'
#
loop_
_entity.id
_entity.type
_entity.pdbx_description
1 polymer ?
#
loop_
_entity_poly.entity_id
_entity_poly.type
_entity_poly.pdbx_seq_one_letter_code
_entity_poly.pdbx_strand_id
1 'polypeptide(L)'
;MTANIEASVRGHNLVSIFNNLKPETKGGIEAEFFSSTQEQLLPLLTECSDYFEKGRYSYEQKAGSYSLSEVRLLAKGLLDAVMSFGIKNE
;
A
#
# COMPACT_ATOMS: atom_id res chain seq x y z
N MET A 1 18.68 -12.92 12.49
CA MET A 1 18.41 -11.56 11.98
C MET A 1 18.48 -11.58 10.45
N THR A 2 17.45 -12.08 9.78
CA THR A 2 17.46 -12.24 8.30
C THR A 2 16.10 -12.02 7.65
N ALA A 3 15.00 -11.93 8.42
CA ALA A 3 13.67 -11.72 7.87
C ALA A 3 13.47 -10.31 7.26
N ASN A 4 14.10 -9.28 7.83
CA ASN A 4 13.86 -7.89 7.42
C ASN A 4 14.43 -7.52 6.05
N ILE A 5 15.45 -8.24 5.56
CA ILE A 5 16.11 -7.89 4.29
C ILE A 5 15.36 -8.50 3.10
N GLU A 6 14.83 -9.73 3.22
CA GLU A 6 14.15 -10.40 2.11
C GLU A 6 12.76 -9.84 1.81
N ALA A 7 12.04 -9.34 2.81
CA ALA A 7 10.69 -8.79 2.64
C ALA A 7 10.69 -7.51 1.77
N SER A 8 11.73 -6.69 1.92
CA SER A 8 11.90 -5.44 1.14
C SER A 8 12.26 -5.73 -0.33
N VAL A 9 13.03 -6.80 -0.60
CA VAL A 9 13.46 -7.19 -1.96
C VAL A 9 12.32 -7.73 -2.82
N ARG A 10 11.25 -8.30 -2.23
CA ARG A 10 10.14 -8.92 -2.97
C ARG A 10 8.86 -8.06 -3.04
N GLY A 11 8.90 -6.81 -2.61
CA GLY A 11 7.76 -5.89 -2.71
C GLY A 11 6.61 -6.16 -1.74
N HIS A 12 6.89 -6.83 -0.60
CA HIS A 12 5.87 -7.13 0.41
C HIS A 12 5.60 -5.95 1.34
N ASN A 13 6.56 -5.03 1.46
CA ASN A 13 6.41 -3.83 2.29
C ASN A 13 5.96 -2.67 1.41
N LEU A 14 4.65 -2.47 1.30
CA LEU A 14 4.04 -1.44 0.46
C LEU A 14 4.48 -0.04 0.89
N VAL A 15 4.67 0.18 2.19
CA VAL A 15 5.18 1.44 2.75
C VAL A 15 6.60 1.73 2.26
N SER A 16 7.47 0.71 2.20
CA SER A 16 8.84 0.85 1.70
C SER A 16 8.86 1.17 0.20
N ILE A 17 8.04 0.51 -0.61
CA ILE A 17 7.91 0.82 -2.04
C ILE A 17 7.44 2.26 -2.23
N PHE A 18 6.38 2.64 -1.51
CA PHE A 18 5.82 3.97 -1.61
C PHE A 18 6.84 5.05 -1.19
N ASN A 19 7.60 4.81 -0.13
CA ASN A 19 8.61 5.75 0.35
C ASN A 19 9.80 5.93 -0.61
N ASN A 20 10.08 4.95 -1.48
CA ASN A 20 11.12 5.03 -2.50
C ASN A 20 10.73 5.90 -3.71
N LEU A 21 9.46 6.31 -3.81
CA LEU A 21 9.03 7.26 -4.84
C LEU A 21 9.58 8.67 -4.54
N LYS A 22 9.73 9.47 -5.60
CA LYS A 22 10.15 10.88 -5.49
C LYS A 22 9.18 11.63 -4.56
N PRO A 23 9.66 12.57 -3.71
CA PRO A 23 8.80 13.31 -2.78
C PRO A 23 7.57 13.96 -3.43
N GLU A 24 7.75 14.57 -4.60
CA GLU A 24 6.68 15.20 -5.37
C GLU A 24 5.61 14.18 -5.82
N THR A 25 6.06 13.02 -6.31
CA THR A 25 5.18 11.92 -6.71
C THR A 25 4.40 11.36 -5.52
N LYS A 26 5.04 11.22 -4.36
CA LYS A 26 4.36 10.76 -3.13
C LYS A 26 3.26 11.73 -2.71
N GLY A 27 3.61 13.01 -2.59
CA GLY A 27 2.66 14.04 -2.18
C GLY A 27 1.49 14.17 -3.15
N GLY A 28 1.75 14.06 -4.45
CA GLY A 28 0.72 14.04 -5.48
C GLY A 28 -0.23 12.85 -5.35
N ILE A 29 0.30 11.64 -5.26
CA ILE A 29 -0.51 10.42 -5.11
C ILE A 29 -1.30 10.44 -3.79
N GLU A 30 -0.70 10.88 -2.68
CA GLU A 30 -1.40 11.02 -1.39
C GLU A 30 -2.57 12.00 -1.48
N ALA A 31 -2.37 13.14 -2.13
CA ALA A 31 -3.41 14.15 -2.29
C ALA A 31 -4.56 13.64 -3.17
N GLU A 32 -4.26 13.01 -4.31
CA GLU A 32 -5.28 12.43 -5.21
C GLU A 32 -6.04 11.28 -4.52
N PHE A 33 -5.33 10.44 -3.78
CA PHE A 33 -5.92 9.34 -3.03
C PHE A 33 -6.87 9.86 -1.95
N PHE A 34 -6.42 10.82 -1.13
CA PHE A 34 -7.26 11.42 -0.10
C PHE A 34 -8.46 12.16 -0.71
N SER A 35 -8.27 12.89 -1.81
CA SER A 35 -9.36 13.61 -2.47
C SER A 35 -10.45 12.67 -2.97
N SER A 36 -10.09 11.50 -3.51
CA SER A 36 -11.03 10.54 -4.09
C SER A 36 -11.65 9.59 -3.08
N THR A 37 -10.93 9.22 -2.02
CA THR A 37 -11.35 8.21 -1.04
C THR A 37 -11.77 8.78 0.31
N GLN A 38 -11.33 10.01 0.63
CA GLN A 38 -11.40 10.63 1.96
C GLN A 38 -10.62 9.86 3.05
N GLU A 39 -9.72 8.96 2.65
CA GLU A 39 -8.97 8.07 3.54
C GLU A 39 -7.46 8.32 3.42
N GLN A 40 -6.73 8.06 4.51
CA GLN A 40 -5.27 8.24 4.52
C GLN A 40 -4.57 7.02 3.90
N LEU A 41 -3.69 7.28 2.92
CA LEU A 41 -3.00 6.21 2.17
C LEU A 41 -1.99 5.42 3.03
N LEU A 42 -1.16 6.09 3.83
CA LEU A 42 -0.09 5.44 4.60
C LEU A 42 -0.57 4.39 5.63
N PRO A 43 -1.62 4.67 6.44
CA PRO A 43 -2.20 3.66 7.32
C PRO A 43 -2.70 2.43 6.55
N LEU A 44 -3.42 2.63 5.43
CA LEU A 44 -3.91 1.53 4.58
C LEU A 44 -2.77 0.71 3.97
N LEU A 45 -1.70 1.35 3.52
CA LEU A 45 -0.51 0.65 3.02
C LEU A 45 0.13 -0.22 4.12
N THR A 46 0.17 0.27 5.35
CA THR A 46 0.74 -0.45 6.49
C THR A 46 -0.11 -1.68 6.83
N GLU A 47 -1.42 -1.48 7.01
CA GLU A 47 -2.38 -2.53 7.34
C GLU A 47 -2.47 -3.60 6.25
N CYS A 48 -2.51 -3.20 4.99
CA CYS A 48 -2.51 -4.17 3.88
C CYS A 48 -1.15 -4.88 3.73
N SER A 49 -0.02 -4.23 4.03
CA SER A 49 1.30 -4.90 4.03
C SER A 49 1.31 -6.06 5.02
N ASP A 50 0.77 -5.84 6.23
CA ASP A 50 0.58 -6.88 7.22
C ASP A 50 -0.28 -8.02 6.68
N TYR A 51 -1.36 -7.74 5.95
CA TYR A 51 -2.20 -8.77 5.35
C TYR A 51 -1.43 -9.64 4.34
N PHE A 52 -0.62 -9.02 3.48
CA PHE A 52 0.19 -9.75 2.50
C PHE A 52 1.30 -10.59 3.13
N GLU A 53 1.94 -10.07 4.19
CA GLU A 53 2.95 -10.80 4.95
C GLU A 53 2.33 -12.00 5.67
N LYS A 54 1.24 -11.78 6.41
CA LYS A 54 0.55 -12.83 7.19
C LYS A 54 -0.15 -13.86 6.32
N GLY A 55 -0.72 -13.44 5.19
CA GLY A 55 -1.35 -14.33 4.21
C GLY A 55 -0.36 -15.34 3.62
N ARG A 56 0.89 -14.93 3.41
CA ARG A 56 1.96 -15.80 2.89
C ARG A 56 2.46 -16.82 3.91
N TYR A 57 2.45 -16.50 5.19
CA TYR A 57 2.87 -17.40 6.29
C TYR A 57 1.66 -17.95 7.08
N SER A 58 0.56 -18.25 6.37
CA SER A 58 -0.72 -18.64 6.97
C SER A 58 -0.66 -19.96 7.76
N TYR A 59 0.39 -20.77 7.60
CA TYR A 59 0.64 -21.95 8.45
C TYR A 59 1.11 -21.58 9.87
N GLU A 60 1.72 -20.41 10.07
CA GLU A 60 2.26 -19.95 11.36
C GLU A 60 1.32 -19.01 12.13
N GLN A 61 0.24 -18.53 11.49
CA GLN A 61 -0.63 -17.50 12.08
C GLN A 61 -2.10 -17.94 12.11
N LYS A 62 -2.69 -17.93 13.32
CA LYS A 62 -4.12 -18.17 13.54
C LYS A 62 -4.93 -17.20 12.68
N ALA A 63 -5.65 -17.74 11.68
CA ALA A 63 -6.74 -17.14 10.94
C ALA A 63 -7.01 -15.65 11.26
N GLY A 64 -6.23 -14.76 10.65
CA GLY A 64 -6.49 -13.32 10.71
C GLY A 64 -7.71 -12.99 9.86
N SER A 65 -8.66 -12.23 10.41
CA SER A 65 -9.72 -11.63 9.62
C SER A 65 -9.12 -10.49 8.80
N TYR A 66 -9.04 -10.66 7.48
CA TYR A 66 -8.59 -9.60 6.57
C TYR A 66 -9.78 -8.77 6.12
N SER A 67 -9.68 -7.44 6.21
CA SER A 67 -10.70 -6.55 5.68
C SER A 67 -10.60 -6.47 4.16
N LEU A 68 -11.48 -7.22 3.47
CA LEU A 68 -11.57 -7.15 2.00
C LEU A 68 -11.97 -5.75 1.52
N SER A 69 -12.67 -4.98 2.36
CA SER A 69 -13.03 -3.59 2.08
C SER A 69 -11.82 -2.68 2.02
N GLU A 70 -10.91 -2.77 2.99
CA GLU A 70 -9.64 -2.00 2.99
C GLU A 70 -8.74 -2.39 1.82
N VAL A 71 -8.62 -3.69 1.54
CA VAL A 71 -7.83 -4.17 0.39
C VAL A 71 -8.40 -3.62 -0.92
N ARG A 72 -9.73 -3.65 -1.07
CA ARG A 72 -10.40 -3.08 -2.26
C ARG A 72 -10.23 -1.57 -2.34
N LEU A 73 -10.36 -0.87 -1.22
CA LEU A 73 -10.20 0.57 -1.13
C LEU A 73 -8.78 0.97 -1.54
N LEU A 74 -7.76 0.31 -0.98
CA LEU A 74 -6.37 0.56 -1.31
C LEU A 74 -6.10 0.28 -2.79
N ALA A 75 -6.49 -0.89 -3.30
CA ALA A 75 -6.20 -1.28 -4.68
C ALA A 75 -6.85 -0.33 -5.70
N LYS A 76 -8.14 -0.04 -5.54
CA LYS A 76 -8.85 0.84 -6.47
C LYS A 76 -8.42 2.30 -6.30
N GLY A 77 -8.41 2.80 -5.06
CA GLY A 77 -8.08 4.19 -4.79
C GLY A 77 -6.65 4.54 -5.22
N LEU A 78 -5.69 3.63 -5.00
CA LEU A 78 -4.30 3.88 -5.40
C LEU A 78 -4.14 3.86 -6.92
N LEU A 79 -4.81 2.94 -7.61
CA LEU A 79 -4.83 2.92 -9.08
C LEU A 79 -5.41 4.23 -9.64
N ASP A 80 -6.58 4.64 -9.14
CA ASP A 80 -7.25 5.87 -9.58
C ASP A 80 -6.39 7.11 -9.29
N ALA A 81 -5.72 7.16 -8.13
CA ALA A 81 -4.82 8.25 -7.75
C ALA A 81 -3.57 8.33 -8.64
N VAL A 82 -2.92 7.19 -8.91
CA VAL A 82 -1.74 7.13 -9.79
C VAL A 82 -2.11 7.55 -11.21
N MET A 83 -3.22 7.05 -11.75
CA MET A 83 -3.71 7.43 -13.08
C MET A 83 -4.03 8.93 -13.15
N SER A 84 -4.73 9.46 -12.14
CA SER A 84 -5.10 10.88 -12.09
C SER A 84 -3.88 11.78 -11.98
N PHE A 85 -2.91 11.43 -11.13
CA PHE A 85 -1.67 12.17 -10.99
C PHE A 85 -0.85 12.13 -12.28
N GLY A 86 -0.74 10.96 -12.92
CA GLY A 86 -0.04 10.80 -14.21
C GLY A 86 -0.62 11.70 -15.30
N ILE A 87 -1.94 11.64 -15.52
CA ILE A 87 -2.63 12.49 -16.51
C ILE A 87 -2.39 14.00 -16.27
N LYS A 88 -2.27 14.42 -15.01
CA LYS A 88 -2.09 15.83 -14.64
C LYS A 88 -0.64 16.34 -14.77
N ASN A 89 0.34 15.45 -14.82
CA ASN A 89 1.76 15.80 -14.70
C ASN A 89 2.64 15.22 -15.85
N GLU A 90 2.01 14.66 -16.88
CA GLU A 90 2.62 14.18 -18.13
C GLU A 90 2.06 14.97 -19.33
#